data_AF-A0A9X0JIT8-F1
#
_entry.id   AF-A0A9X0JIT8-F1
#
_cell.length_a   1.000
_cell.length_b   1.000
_cell.length_c   1.000
_cell.angle_alpha   90.00
_cell.angle_beta   90.00
_cell.angle_gamma   90.00
#
_symmetry.space_group_name_H-M   'P 1'
#
loop_
_entity.id
_entity.type
_entity.pdbx_description
1 polymer ?
#
loop_
_entity_poly.entity_id
_entity_poly.type
_entity_poly.pdbx_seq_one_letter_code
_entity_poly.pdbx_strand_id
1 'polypeptide(L)' 'MRKPYGLTEDDLFDLERARDSLALVHALAQQADHPGLYQPQMLAGFLDGICTDLNRVIRSATGNQRRI' A
#
# COMPACT_ATOMS: atom_id res chain seq x y z
N MET A 1 7.23 17.74 -13.51
CA MET A 1 8.60 17.18 -13.37
C MET A 1 8.48 15.66 -13.37
N ARG A 2 9.19 14.96 -14.25
CA ARG A 2 9.11 13.49 -14.38
C ARG A 2 9.92 12.87 -13.24
N LYS A 3 9.25 12.21 -12.28
CA LYS A 3 9.86 11.61 -11.08
C LYS A 3 10.48 10.24 -11.43
N PRO A 4 11.40 9.69 -10.62
CA PRO A 4 12.08 8.42 -10.92
C PRO A 4 11.08 7.29 -11.22
N TYR A 5 11.45 6.38 -12.13
CA TYR A 5 10.62 5.27 -12.63
C TYR A 5 9.36 5.66 -13.42
N GLY A 6 9.21 6.93 -13.81
CA GLY A 6 8.04 7.37 -14.59
C GLY A 6 6.75 7.43 -13.78
N LEU A 7 6.88 7.46 -12.45
CA LEU A 7 5.75 7.60 -11.53
C LEU A 7 5.14 9.00 -11.61
N THR A 8 3.82 9.03 -11.56
CA THR A 8 3.01 10.25 -11.45
C THR A 8 2.97 10.75 -10.01
N GLU A 9 2.32 11.90 -9.78
CA GLU A 9 2.09 12.40 -8.43
C GLU A 9 1.07 11.53 -7.68
N ASP A 10 0.04 11.05 -8.37
CA ASP A 10 -0.95 10.11 -7.83
C ASP A 10 -0.29 8.79 -7.40
N ASP A 11 0.67 8.27 -8.19
CA ASP A 11 1.40 7.05 -7.83
C ASP A 11 2.19 7.20 -6.53
N LEU A 12 2.70 8.40 -6.26
CA LEU A 12 3.44 8.66 -5.03
C LEU A 12 2.50 8.81 -3.84
N PHE A 13 1.34 9.43 -4.04
CA PHE A 13 0.30 9.48 -3.03
C PHE A 13 -0.18 8.07 -2.66
N ASP A 14 -0.40 7.20 -3.66
CA ASP A 14 -0.76 5.80 -3.44
C ASP A 14 0.36 5.03 -2.70
N LEU A 15 1.63 5.30 -3.01
CA LEU A 15 2.77 4.71 -2.28
C LEU A 15 2.87 5.18 -0.83
N GLU A 16 2.67 6.48 -0.57
CA GLU A 16 2.65 7.03 0.78
C GLU A 16 1.51 6.42 1.60
N ARG A 17 0.32 6.31 1.00
CA ARG A 17 -0.83 5.65 1.61
C ARG A 17 -0.56 4.18 1.95
N ALA A 18 0.05 3.44 1.03
CA ALA A 18 0.42 2.04 1.26
C ALA A 18 1.44 1.90 2.40
N ARG A 19 2.45 2.79 2.45
CA ARG A 19 3.45 2.83 3.53
C ARG A 19 2.79 3.12 4.88
N ASP A 20 1.90 4.10 4.96
CA ASP A 20 1.25 4.50 6.20
C ASP A 20 0.31 3.38 6.71
N SER A 21 -0.37 2.69 5.78
CA SER A 21 -1.18 1.51 6.08
C SER A 21 -0.35 0.33 6.62
N LEU A 22 0.85 0.10 6.05
CA LEU A 22 1.79 -0.91 6.54
C LEU A 22 2.32 -0.57 7.95
N ALA A 23 2.64 0.70 8.20
CA ALA A 23 3.07 1.16 9.52
C ALA A 23 1.97 0.95 10.57
N LEU A 24 0.72 1.21 10.21
CA LEU A 24 -0.43 0.92 11.06
C LEU A 24 -0.53 -0.59 11.36
N VAL A 25 -0.53 -1.44 10.33
CA VAL A 25 -0.60 -2.90 10.52
C VAL A 25 0.54 -3.42 11.40
N HIS A 26 1.76 -2.89 11.23
CA HIS A 26 2.90 -3.26 12.06
C HIS A 26 2.71 -2.84 13.53
N ALA A 27 2.25 -1.61 13.77
CA ALA A 27 1.93 -1.14 15.13
C ALA A 27 0.82 -1.98 15.78
N LEU A 28 -0.20 -2.36 15.00
CA LEU A 28 -1.28 -3.23 15.47
C LEU A 28 -0.80 -4.65 15.76
N ALA A 29 0.10 -5.20 14.93
CA ALA A 29 0.71 -6.51 15.14
C ALA A 29 1.56 -6.53 16.42
N GLN A 30 2.25 -5.43 16.75
CA GLN A 30 2.96 -5.29 18.03
C GLN A 30 2.01 -5.32 19.25
N GLN A 31 0.72 -5.01 19.07
CA GLN A 31 -0.30 -5.09 20.12
C GLN A 31 -1.08 -6.42 20.10
N ALA A 32 -0.78 -7.32 19.16
CA ALA A 32 -1.52 -8.57 18.96
C ALA A 32 -1.24 -9.66 20.02
N ASP A 33 -0.24 -9.46 20.89
CA ASP A 33 -0.03 -10.28 22.09
C ASP A 33 -1.21 -10.20 23.10
N HIS A 34 -2.14 -9.27 22.89
CA HIS A 34 -3.39 -9.19 23.63
C HIS A 34 -4.52 -9.93 22.87
N PRO A 35 -4.90 -11.15 23.30
CA PRO A 35 -6.00 -11.88 22.67
C PRO A 35 -7.31 -11.09 22.80
N GLY A 36 -7.93 -10.75 21.66
CA GLY A 36 -9.23 -10.08 21.58
C GLY A 36 -9.23 -8.70 20.91
N LEU A 37 -8.06 -8.13 20.60
CA LEU A 37 -7.96 -6.77 20.05
C LEU A 37 -8.30 -6.67 18.55
N TYR A 38 -8.03 -7.71 17.75
CA TYR A 38 -8.29 -7.70 16.31
C TYR A 38 -8.77 -9.06 15.79
N GLN A 39 -9.81 -9.04 14.94
CA GLN A 39 -10.27 -10.23 14.23
C GLN A 39 -9.38 -10.47 12.98
N PRO A 40 -9.02 -11.74 12.66
CA PRO A 40 -8.23 -12.07 11.46
C PRO A 40 -8.79 -11.47 10.16
N GLN A 41 -10.11 -11.32 10.06
CA GLN A 41 -10.80 -10.73 8.91
C GLN A 41 -10.47 -9.25 8.72
N MET A 42 -10.26 -8.50 9.81
CA MET A 42 -9.87 -7.09 9.71
C MET A 42 -8.46 -6.96 9.14
N LEU A 43 -7.51 -7.81 9.59
CA LEU A 43 -6.16 -7.86 9.04
C LEU A 43 -6.18 -8.19 7.55
N ALA A 44 -7.00 -9.15 7.12
CA ALA A 44 -7.17 -9.49 5.72
C ALA A 44 -7.67 -8.29 4.89
N GLY A 45 -8.65 -7.53 5.39
CA GLY A 45 -9.15 -6.33 4.71
C GLY A 45 -8.09 -5.22 4.59
N PHE A 46 -7.28 -5.01 5.63
CA PHE A 46 -6.18 -4.05 5.58
C PHE A 46 -5.11 -4.45 4.57
N LEU A 47 -4.72 -5.73 4.55
CA LEU A 47 -3.73 -6.24 3.60
C LEU A 47 -4.25 -6.17 2.15
N ASP A 48 -5.54 -6.44 1.92
CA ASP A 48 -6.17 -6.32 0.60
C ASP A 48 -6.16 -4.87 0.08
N GLY A 49 -6.39 -3.89 0.97
CA GLY A 49 -6.26 -2.47 0.65
C GLY A 49 -4.83 -2.10 0.23
N ILE A 50 -3.82 -2.52 0.99
CA ILE A 50 -2.40 -2.31 0.67
C ILE A 50 -2.04 -2.93 -0.68
N CYS A 51 -2.48 -4.17 -0.92
CA CYS A 51 -2.28 -4.84 -2.20
C CYS A 51 -2.94 -4.07 -3.36
N THR A 52 -4.12 -3.51 -3.15
CA THR A 52 -4.82 -2.72 -4.18
C THR A 52 -4.04 -1.45 -4.55
N ASP A 53 -3.57 -0.70 -3.56
CA ASP A 53 -2.82 0.55 -3.77
C ASP A 53 -1.48 0.26 -4.48
N LEU A 54 -0.73 -0.75 -4.03
CA LEU A 54 0.51 -1.16 -4.70
C LEU A 54 0.27 -1.65 -6.14
N ASN A 55 -0.81 -2.40 -6.38
CA ASN A 55 -1.15 -2.85 -7.73
C ASN A 55 -1.56 -1.71 -8.67
N ARG A 56 -2.06 -0.58 -8.16
CA ARG A 56 -2.31 0.62 -8.97
C ARG A 56 -1.00 1.26 -9.41
N VAL A 57 -0.08 1.45 -8.47
CA VAL A 57 1.25 2.00 -8.73
C VAL A 57 2.03 1.16 -9.74
N ILE A 58 2.04 -0.17 -9.57
CA ILE A 58 2.73 -1.09 -10.50
C ILE A 58 2.13 -1.00 -11.90
N ARG A 59 0.80 -0.96 -12.01
CA ARG A 59 0.11 -0.84 -13.31
C ARG A 59 0.37 0.50 -13.98
N SER A 60 0.39 1.59 -13.21
CA SER A 60 0.74 2.91 -13.71
C SER A 60 2.18 2.93 -14.22
N ALA A 61 3.14 2.46 -13.43
CA ALA A 61 4.56 2.41 -13.80
C ALA A 61 4.80 1.58 -15.07
N THR A 62 4.20 0.38 -15.16
CA THR A 62 4.34 -0.51 -16.32
C THR A 62 3.58 0.00 -17.55
N GLY A 63 2.41 0.61 -17.37
CA GLY A 63 1.67 1.27 -18.45
C GLY A 63 2.41 2.48 -19.01
N ASN A 64 3.10 3.24 -18.16
CA ASN A 64 3.92 4.37 -18.57
C ASN A 64 5.20 3.92 -19.28
N GLN A 65 5.81 2.79 -18.90
CA GLN A 65 6.97 2.22 -19.61
C GLN A 65 6.65 1.78 -21.04
N ARG A 66 5.45 1.26 -21.31
CA ARG A 66 5.04 0.82 -22.66
C ARG A 66 4.76 1.96 -23.64
N ARG A 67 4.65 3.19 -23.16
CA ARG A 67 4.37 4.40 -23.98
C ARG A 67 5.62 5.19 -24.34
N ILE A 68 6.82 4.72 -23.96
CA ILE A 68 8.11 5.36 -24.25
C ILE A 68 8.83 4.59 -25.35
#